data_AF-A0A022Q8I5-F1
#
_entry.id   AF-A0A022Q8I5-F1
#
_cell.length_a   1.000
_cell.length_b   1.000
_cell.length_c   1.000
_cell.angle_alpha   90.00
_cell.angle_beta   90.00
_cell.angle_gamma   90.00
#
_symmetry.space_group_name_H-M   'P 1'
#
loop_
_entity.id
_entity.type
_entity.pdbx_description
1 polymer ?
#
loop_
_entity_poly.entity_id
_entity_poly.type
_entity_poly.pdbx_seq_one_letter_code
_entity_poly.pdbx_strand_id
1 'polypeptide(L)'
;MAIMEEDSPKRRRVGLMYDDRMCKHADPVDDDHVENPNRIRAIWDKLNASGLAQRCIVSNGKEAKDNHLALVHSEKHIKLIKNI
;
A
#
# COMPACT_ATOMS: atom_id res chain seq x y z
N MET A 1 31.59 27.49 -22.63
CA MET A 1 30.60 27.74 -21.56
C MET A 1 29.52 26.70 -21.75
N ALA A 2 29.52 25.64 -20.94
CA ALA A 2 28.53 24.57 -21.06
C ALA A 2 27.18 25.12 -20.60
N ILE A 3 26.20 25.09 -21.49
CA ILE A 3 24.80 25.32 -21.15
C ILE A 3 24.39 24.24 -20.15
N MET A 4 24.16 24.65 -18.91
CA MET A 4 23.52 23.81 -17.91
C MET A 4 22.07 23.66 -18.34
N GLU A 5 21.71 22.51 -18.91
CA GLU A 5 20.30 22.14 -19.03
C GLU A 5 19.72 22.10 -17.61
N GLU A 6 18.88 23.08 -17.27
CA GLU A 6 18.04 22.98 -16.07
C GLU A 6 17.18 21.72 -16.21
N ASP A 7 17.42 20.74 -15.33
CA ASP A 7 16.64 19.50 -15.27
C ASP A 7 15.20 19.89 -14.86
N SER A 8 14.34 20.08 -15.86
CA SER A 8 12.90 20.28 -15.65
C SER A 8 12.40 19.20 -14.68
N PRO A 9 11.54 19.51 -13.70
CA PRO A 9 11.16 18.54 -12.67
C PRO A 9 10.53 17.32 -13.34
N LYS A 10 11.28 16.21 -13.39
CA LYS A 10 10.85 14.96 -14.00
C LYS A 10 9.59 14.50 -13.29
N ARG A 11 8.44 14.64 -13.98
CA ARG A 11 7.15 14.21 -13.46
C ARG A 11 7.22 12.71 -13.18
N ARG A 12 6.99 12.33 -11.93
CA ARG A 12 6.86 10.92 -11.53
C ARG A 12 5.64 10.32 -12.24
N ARG A 13 5.81 9.13 -12.82
CA ARG A 13 4.75 8.47 -13.65
C ARG A 13 4.16 7.22 -13.03
N VAL A 14 4.81 6.69 -12.00
CA VAL A 14 4.42 5.43 -11.36
C VAL A 14 3.79 5.75 -10.01
N GLY A 15 2.54 5.33 -9.81
CA GLY A 15 1.91 5.33 -8.49
C GLY A 15 2.42 4.16 -7.64
N LEU A 16 2.71 4.43 -6.38
CA LEU A 16 3.08 3.42 -5.40
C LEU A 16 2.18 3.62 -4.17
N MET A 17 1.46 2.58 -3.77
CA MET A 17 0.62 2.64 -2.58
C MET A 17 1.26 1.80 -1.48
N TYR A 18 1.38 2.41 -0.31
CA TYR A 18 1.75 1.74 0.93
C TYR A 18 0.99 2.43 2.07
N ASP A 19 0.49 1.63 3.01
CA ASP A 19 -0.23 2.15 4.16
C ASP A 19 0.08 1.29 5.38
N ASP A 20 0.73 1.90 6.38
CA ASP A 20 1.10 1.26 7.63
C ASP A 20 -0.12 0.66 8.35
N ARG A 21 -1.33 1.21 8.18
CA ARG A 21 -2.54 0.65 8.80
C ARG A 21 -2.79 -0.80 8.40
N MET A 22 -2.32 -1.24 7.23
CA MET A 22 -2.42 -2.64 6.80
C MET A 22 -1.57 -3.58 7.66
N CYS A 23 -0.52 -3.09 8.33
CA CYS A 23 0.29 -3.85 9.28
C CYS A 23 -0.43 -4.18 10.60
N LYS A 24 -1.66 -3.68 10.81
CA LYS A 24 -2.48 -4.04 11.98
C LYS A 24 -3.15 -5.40 11.84
N HIS A 25 -3.23 -5.95 10.62
CA HIS A 25 -3.69 -7.31 10.41
C HIS A 25 -2.53 -8.28 10.68
N ALA A 26 -2.66 -9.03 11.76
CA ALA A 26 -1.73 -10.06 12.19
C ALA A 26 -2.52 -11.13 12.96
N ASP A 27 -2.01 -12.36 12.98
CA ASP A 27 -2.54 -13.37 13.86
C ASP A 27 -2.22 -12.99 15.32
N PRO A 28 -3.21 -12.91 16.23
CA PRO A 28 -2.98 -12.54 17.62
C PRO A 28 -2.42 -13.68 18.49
N VAL A 29 -2.31 -14.90 17.96
CA VAL A 29 -1.90 -16.10 18.69
C VAL A 29 -0.65 -16.73 18.07
N ASP A 30 -0.56 -16.75 16.74
CA ASP A 30 0.54 -17.35 15.98
C ASP A 30 1.50 -16.30 15.41
N ASP A 31 2.57 -16.00 16.15
CA ASP A 31 3.62 -15.07 15.72
C ASP A 31 4.37 -15.55 14.46
N ASP A 32 4.35 -16.85 14.15
CA ASP A 32 5.02 -17.45 12.99
C ASP A 32 4.08 -17.58 11.77
N HIS A 33 2.86 -17.04 11.85
CA HIS A 33 1.90 -17.09 10.75
C HIS A 33 2.48 -16.47 9.48
N VAL A 34 2.31 -17.15 8.34
CA VAL A 34 2.91 -16.75 7.06
C VAL A 34 2.33 -15.45 6.51
N GLU A 35 1.08 -15.13 6.84
CA GLU A 35 0.44 -13.84 6.57
C GLU A 35 0.66 -12.94 7.78
N ASN A 36 1.70 -12.10 7.72
CA ASN A 36 2.07 -11.21 8.81
C ASN A 36 2.54 -9.83 8.29
N PRO A 37 2.62 -8.81 9.16
CA PRO A 37 2.96 -7.44 8.77
C PRO A 37 4.32 -7.28 8.08
N ASN A 38 5.28 -8.18 8.34
CA ASN A 38 6.62 -8.08 7.77
C ASN A 38 6.61 -8.28 6.26
N ARG A 39 5.60 -8.95 5.69
CA ARG A 39 5.46 -9.12 4.24
C ARG A 39 5.48 -7.78 3.50
N ILE A 40 4.67 -6.82 3.93
CA ILE A 40 4.58 -5.51 3.26
C ILE A 40 5.64 -4.53 3.76
N ARG A 41 6.06 -4.63 5.04
CA ARG A 41 7.11 -3.79 5.61
C ARG A 41 8.45 -4.02 4.92
N ALA A 42 8.85 -5.29 4.75
CA ALA A 42 10.12 -5.63 4.09
C ALA A 42 10.18 -5.15 2.63
N ILE A 43 9.05 -5.23 1.90
CA ILE A 43 8.95 -4.70 0.53
C ILE A 43 9.12 -3.18 0.55
N TRP A 44 8.38 -2.48 1.41
CA TRP A 44 8.46 -1.03 1.54
C TRP A 44 9.86 -0.54 1.90
N ASP A 45 10.52 -1.18 2.86
CA ASP A 45 11.88 -0.85 3.28
C ASP A 45 12.88 -1.06 2.14
N LYS A 46 12.75 -2.16 1.38
CA LYS A 46 13.60 -2.43 0.22
C LYS A 46 13.41 -1.40 -0.90
N LEU A 47 12.16 -0.99 -1.16
CA LEU A 47 11.85 0.04 -2.15
C LEU A 47 12.40 1.42 -1.76
N ASN A 48 12.41 1.75 -0.47
CA ASN A 48 13.04 2.97 0.04
C ASN A 48 14.57 2.90 -0.01
N ALA A 49 15.16 1.80 0.47
CA ALA A 49 16.62 1.62 0.49
C ALA A 49 17.25 1.63 -0.92
N SER A 50 16.49 1.24 -1.94
CA SER A 50 16.92 1.30 -3.35
C SER A 50 16.69 2.65 -4.04
N GLY A 51 16.04 3.62 -3.37
CA GLY A 51 15.67 4.90 -3.98
C GLY A 51 14.48 4.82 -4.93
N LEU A 52 13.83 3.65 -5.06
CA LEU A 52 12.74 3.45 -6.02
C LEU A 52 11.48 4.21 -5.58
N ALA A 53 11.14 4.16 -4.29
CA ALA A 53 9.97 4.85 -3.76
C ALA A 53 9.99 6.37 -4.04
N GLN A 54 11.18 6.98 -3.98
CA GLN A 54 11.40 8.41 -4.25
C GLN A 54 11.16 8.78 -5.73
N ARG A 55 11.17 7.81 -6.64
CA ARG A 55 10.85 7.98 -8.06
C ARG A 55 9.35 7.82 -8.35
N CYS A 56 8.56 7.41 -7.36
CA CYS A 56 7.12 7.17 -7.47
C CYS A 56 6.27 8.28 -6.84
N ILE A 57 5.02 8.36 -7.27
CA ILE A 57 3.95 9.09 -6.57
C ILE A 57 3.46 8.16 -5.46
N VAL A 58 3.91 8.41 -4.23
CA VAL A 58 3.50 7.61 -3.08
C VAL A 58 2.16 8.09 -2.55
N SER A 59 1.22 7.18 -2.29
CA SER A 59 -0.11 7.48 -1.76
C SER A 59 -0.55 6.48 -0.69
N ASN A 60 -1.42 6.93 0.22
CA ASN A 60 -2.04 6.07 1.22
C ASN A 60 -3.28 5.33 0.68
N GLY A 61 -3.70 4.30 1.41
CA GLY A 61 -4.90 3.55 1.10
C GLY A 61 -6.19 4.33 1.42
N LYS A 62 -7.25 3.99 0.70
CA LYS A 62 -8.60 4.46 0.97
C LYS A 62 -9.50 3.26 1.28
N GLU A 63 -10.33 3.40 2.30
CA GLU A 63 -11.31 2.38 2.65
C GLU A 63 -12.31 2.16 1.50
N ALA A 64 -12.57 0.89 1.20
CA ALA A 64 -13.59 0.50 0.24
C ALA A 64 -14.98 0.75 0.84
N LYS A 65 -15.84 1.41 0.06
CA LYS A 65 -17.25 1.61 0.40
C LYS A 65 -18.04 0.33 0.11
N ASP A 66 -19.14 0.13 0.84
CA ASP A 66 -20.00 -1.06 0.72
C ASP A 66 -20.53 -1.26 -0.70
N ASN A 67 -20.85 -0.18 -1.41
CA ASN A 67 -21.29 -0.25 -2.78
C ASN A 67 -20.21 -0.76 -3.74
N HIS A 68 -18.91 -0.52 -3.45
CA HIS A 68 -17.81 -1.12 -4.22
C HIS A 68 -17.65 -2.60 -3.88
N LEU A 69 -17.78 -2.97 -2.60
CA LEU A 69 -17.71 -4.37 -2.17
C LEU A 69 -18.86 -5.21 -2.73
N ALA A 70 -20.05 -4.61 -2.81
CA ALA A 70 -21.28 -5.25 -3.31
C ALA A 70 -21.25 -5.57 -4.82
N LEU A 71 -20.25 -5.10 -5.57
CA LEU A 71 -20.04 -5.50 -6.97
C LEU A 71 -19.69 -6.99 -7.11
N VAL A 72 -19.11 -7.60 -6.06
CA VAL A 72 -18.63 -8.98 -6.09
C VAL A 72 -19.00 -9.79 -4.83
N HIS A 73 -19.41 -9.14 -3.74
CA HIS A 73 -19.80 -9.81 -2.49
C HIS A 73 -21.28 -9.60 -2.15
N SER A 74 -21.89 -10.61 -1.53
CA SER A 74 -23.26 -10.49 -0.99
C SER A 74 -23.29 -9.55 0.22
N GLU A 75 -24.42 -8.86 0.43
CA GLU A 75 -24.61 -8.01 1.63
C GLU A 75 -24.41 -8.77 2.94
N LYS A 76 -24.84 -10.04 2.99
CA LYS A 76 -24.68 -10.90 4.17
C LYS A 76 -23.19 -11.05 4.52
N HIS A 77 -22.33 -11.27 3.53
CA HIS A 77 -20.90 -11.41 3.75
C HIS A 77 -20.26 -10.09 4.20
N ILE A 78 -20.61 -8.96 3.56
CA ILE A 78 -20.10 -7.63 3.95
C ILE A 78 -20.47 -7.32 5.40
N LYS A 79 -21.73 -7.56 5.80
CA LYS A 79 -22.20 -7.37 7.17
C LYS A 79 -21.48 -8.27 8.17
N LEU A 80 -21.16 -9.51 7.80
CA LEU A 80 -20.40 -10.42 8.65
C LEU A 80 -18.99 -9.89 8.92
N ILE A 81 -18.21 -9.63 7.87
CA ILE A 81 -16.79 -9.24 7.99
C ILE A 81 -16.61 -7.92 8.77
N LYS A 82 -17.57 -6.99 8.68
CA LYS A 82 -17.52 -5.72 9.42
C LYS A 82 -17.65 -5.84 10.94
N ASN A 83 -18.16 -6.96 11.44
CA ASN A 83 -18.45 -7.19 12.86
C ASN A 83 -17.52 -8.23 13.49
N ILE A 84 -16.41 -8.57 12.82
CA ILE A 84 -15.38 -9.48 13.33
C ILE A 84 -14.28 -8.66 14.02
#